data_AF-A0A975HWZ0-F1
#
_entry.id   AF-A0A975HWZ0-F1
#
_cell.length_a   1.000
_cell.length_b   1.000
_cell.length_c   1.000
_cell.angle_alpha   90.00
_cell.angle_beta   90.00
_cell.angle_gamma   90.00
#
_symmetry.space_group_name_H-M   'P 1'
#
loop_
_entity.id
_entity.type
_entity.pdbx_description
1 polymer ?
#
loop_
_entity_poly.entity_id
_entity_poly.type
_entity_poly.pdbx_seq_one_letter_code
_entity_poly.pdbx_strand_id
1 'polypeptide(L)'
;MKKISKACFVALAALAASAQADVARPLTRDIANEVALYSMMASNAYAGDREKTRFPLERLGWKKVDLQGQPVPESSNSYQPRTVVGDMFSNLQFDIWEDSNSKRTVFAFKGTKEKVDWLTGDLMVGISIPYKSAKKHVREYMAAHPDRLVTVTGHSLGGGLALSVSFWEGVDAVAFNTSPRVFDGARNQNKAARRLAVFQENDILQKVRRWYPKFLTKIKPGQIVETRFDYARRNTHRSDLLAEGLLACSTDPGLRELAADVQLTVSCYLE
;
A
#
# COMPACT_ATOMS: atom_id res chain seq x y z
N MET A 1 -69.33 5.91 20.40
CA MET A 1 -68.33 5.62 19.33
C MET A 1 -66.93 5.84 19.89
N LYS A 2 -65.99 5.01 19.44
CA LYS A 2 -64.70 4.68 20.06
C LYS A 2 -63.70 5.86 20.14
N LYS A 3 -62.88 5.79 21.20
CA LYS A 3 -61.59 6.48 21.42
C LYS A 3 -60.67 6.42 20.19
N ILE A 4 -59.79 7.43 20.02
CA ILE A 4 -58.32 7.31 20.08
C ILE A 4 -57.68 8.70 19.90
N SER A 5 -57.08 9.16 21.00
CA SER A 5 -55.81 9.89 21.15
C SER A 5 -55.21 10.64 19.95
N LYS A 6 -55.19 11.97 20.04
CA LYS A 6 -54.14 12.83 19.47
C LYS A 6 -52.91 12.72 20.36
N ALA A 7 -51.99 11.81 20.05
CA ALA A 7 -50.68 11.77 20.69
C ALA A 7 -49.61 11.46 19.64
N CYS A 8 -48.54 12.25 19.69
CA CYS A 8 -47.22 11.99 19.11
C CYS A 8 -47.15 11.78 17.60
N PHE A 9 -47.15 12.88 16.85
CA PHE A 9 -46.37 12.95 15.62
C PHE A 9 -45.13 13.81 15.88
N VAL A 10 -43.98 13.13 15.79
CA VAL A 10 -42.64 13.65 15.49
C VAL A 10 -41.93 14.47 16.59
N ALA A 11 -41.77 13.85 17.76
CA ALA A 11 -40.52 14.03 18.51
C ALA A 11 -39.60 12.83 18.20
N LEU A 12 -38.92 12.91 17.06
CA LEU A 12 -37.75 12.06 16.74
C LEU A 12 -36.75 12.87 15.91
N ALA A 13 -36.54 14.13 16.30
CA ALA A 13 -35.48 14.99 15.79
C ALA A 13 -34.20 14.89 16.65
N ALA A 14 -33.99 13.78 17.36
CA ALA A 14 -32.86 13.62 18.28
C ALA A 14 -32.32 12.18 18.33
N LEU A 15 -32.33 11.46 17.20
CA LEU A 15 -31.52 10.26 16.98
C LEU A 15 -30.98 10.22 15.53
N ALA A 16 -30.61 11.38 15.00
CA ALA A 16 -29.56 11.47 14.00
C ALA A 16 -28.27 11.86 14.73
N ALA A 17 -27.88 11.07 15.74
CA ALA A 17 -26.47 10.84 15.93
C ALA A 17 -26.02 10.25 14.59
N SER A 18 -25.33 11.06 13.80
CA SER A 18 -24.63 10.59 12.61
C SER A 18 -23.99 9.26 12.99
N ALA A 19 -24.40 8.19 12.30
CA ALA A 19 -23.66 6.95 12.35
C ALA A 19 -22.20 7.35 12.10
N GLN A 20 -21.37 7.27 13.15
CA GLN A 20 -19.95 7.52 13.08
C GLN A 20 -19.42 6.50 12.09
N ALA A 21 -19.32 6.95 10.84
CA ALA A 21 -18.98 6.13 9.72
C ALA A 21 -17.56 5.62 9.90
N ASP A 22 -17.40 4.35 10.28
CA ASP A 22 -16.32 3.48 9.79
C ASP A 22 -14.93 4.14 9.62
N VAL A 23 -14.52 4.98 10.59
CA VAL A 23 -13.52 6.02 10.34
C VAL A 23 -12.13 5.39 10.27
N ALA A 24 -11.40 5.69 9.20
CA ALA A 24 -9.96 5.45 9.15
C ALA A 24 -9.29 6.05 10.40
N ARG A 25 -8.31 5.35 10.96
CA ARG A 25 -7.59 5.85 12.14
C ARG A 25 -6.65 7.00 11.72
N PRO A 26 -6.47 8.04 12.54
CA PRO A 26 -5.47 9.05 12.25
C PRO A 26 -4.06 8.44 12.33
N LEU A 27 -3.12 9.01 11.58
CA LEU A 27 -1.71 8.70 11.72
C LEU A 27 -1.21 9.06 13.12
N THR A 28 -0.55 8.13 13.79
CA THR A 28 0.20 8.39 15.03
C THR A 28 1.70 8.24 14.78
N ARG A 29 2.51 8.72 15.72
CA ARG A 29 3.96 8.58 15.68
C ARG A 29 4.41 7.12 15.65
N ASP A 30 3.77 6.25 16.44
CA ASP A 30 4.08 4.81 16.46
C ASP A 30 3.77 4.16 15.12
N ILE A 31 2.64 4.53 14.49
CA ILE A 31 2.30 4.04 13.17
C ILE A 31 3.32 4.56 12.14
N ALA A 32 3.71 5.83 12.20
CA ALA A 32 4.72 6.40 11.30
C ALA A 32 6.06 5.64 11.40
N ASN A 33 6.54 5.37 12.62
CA ASN A 33 7.74 4.56 12.87
C ASN A 33 7.63 3.16 12.24
N GLU A 34 6.46 2.53 12.35
CA GLU A 34 6.21 1.21 11.79
C GLU A 34 6.20 1.21 10.26
N VAL A 35 5.54 2.20 9.64
CA VAL A 35 5.22 2.13 8.20
C VAL A 35 6.20 2.86 7.29
N ALA A 36 7.02 3.78 7.83
CA ALA A 36 7.92 4.61 7.02
C ALA A 36 8.90 3.78 6.17
N LEU A 37 9.47 2.71 6.72
CA LEU A 37 10.36 1.83 5.95
C LEU A 37 9.66 1.19 4.75
N TYR A 38 8.44 0.68 4.96
CA TYR A 38 7.66 0.04 3.90
C TYR A 38 7.21 1.05 2.83
N SER A 39 6.90 2.29 3.21
CA SER A 39 6.53 3.33 2.23
C SER A 39 7.70 3.72 1.35
N MET A 40 8.90 3.82 1.92
CA MET A 40 10.13 4.05 1.16
C MET A 40 10.44 2.89 0.20
N MET A 41 10.30 1.63 0.64
CA MET A 41 10.45 0.46 -0.25
C MET A 41 9.42 0.46 -1.37
N ALA A 42 8.15 0.76 -1.06
CA ALA A 42 7.08 0.89 -2.06
C ALA A 42 7.35 2.04 -3.05
N SER A 43 8.02 3.11 -2.64
CA SER A 43 8.44 4.20 -3.51
C SER A 43 9.65 3.84 -4.37
N ASN A 44 10.67 3.19 -3.80
CA ASN A 44 11.87 2.75 -4.51
C ASN A 44 11.56 1.73 -5.62
N ALA A 45 10.47 0.98 -5.52
CA ALA A 45 10.00 0.10 -6.59
C ALA A 45 9.76 0.83 -7.94
N TYR A 46 9.68 2.16 -7.94
CA TYR A 46 9.61 3.00 -9.14
C TYR A 46 11.00 3.44 -9.65
N ALA A 47 12.09 2.72 -9.37
CA ALA A 47 13.50 3.05 -9.64
C ALA A 47 13.83 3.70 -11.00
N GLY A 48 13.07 3.40 -12.06
CA GLY A 48 13.22 4.04 -13.39
C GLY A 48 12.59 5.43 -13.54
N ASP A 49 12.04 6.02 -12.49
CA ASP A 49 11.40 7.34 -12.49
C ASP A 49 12.30 8.37 -11.80
N ARG A 50 13.00 9.18 -12.59
CA ARG A 50 13.98 10.17 -12.12
C ARG A 50 13.36 11.34 -11.37
N GLU A 51 12.04 11.53 -11.46
CA GLU A 51 11.34 12.60 -10.75
C GLU A 51 10.98 12.24 -9.31
N LYS A 52 11.20 10.98 -8.91
CA LYS A 52 10.87 10.49 -7.57
C LYS A 52 12.08 10.53 -6.65
N THR A 53 11.85 10.95 -5.41
CA THR A 53 12.82 10.84 -4.33
C THR A 53 13.20 9.37 -4.13
N ARG A 54 14.51 9.10 -4.17
CA ARG A 54 15.08 7.80 -3.81
C ARG A 54 15.43 7.80 -2.32
N PHE A 55 15.10 6.71 -1.63
CA PHE A 55 15.48 6.50 -0.24
C PHE A 55 16.65 5.49 -0.16
N PRO A 56 17.80 5.82 0.45
CA PRO A 56 18.98 4.94 0.49
C PRO A 56 18.88 3.89 1.62
N LEU A 57 17.99 2.91 1.45
CA LEU A 57 17.64 1.89 2.45
C LEU A 57 18.81 0.98 2.85
N GLU A 58 19.84 0.92 2.03
CA GLU A 58 21.10 0.22 2.28
C GLU A 58 21.78 0.71 3.55
N ARG A 59 21.61 2.00 3.89
CA ARG A 59 22.10 2.59 5.14
C ARG A 59 21.38 2.09 6.38
N LEU A 60 20.18 1.55 6.21
CA LEU A 60 19.41 0.89 7.28
C LEU A 60 19.70 -0.63 7.34
N GLY A 61 20.70 -1.11 6.58
CA GLY A 61 21.06 -2.53 6.53
C GLY A 61 20.22 -3.36 5.57
N TRP A 62 19.45 -2.75 4.67
CA TRP A 62 18.62 -3.47 3.70
C TRP A 62 19.34 -3.63 2.36
N LYS A 63 19.45 -4.87 1.88
CA LYS A 63 20.00 -5.17 0.55
C LYS A 63 18.88 -5.50 -0.42
N LYS A 64 18.95 -4.99 -1.64
CA LYS A 64 18.03 -5.39 -2.72
C LYS A 64 18.56 -6.64 -3.43
N VAL A 65 17.71 -7.64 -3.60
CA VAL A 65 18.09 -8.95 -4.14
C VAL A 65 17.12 -9.44 -5.21
N ASP A 66 17.49 -10.46 -5.97
CA ASP A 66 16.60 -11.19 -6.88
C ASP A 66 15.91 -12.37 -6.18
N LEU A 67 15.18 -13.19 -6.93
CA LEU A 67 14.47 -14.36 -6.41
C LEU A 67 15.41 -15.44 -5.84
N GLN A 68 16.69 -15.41 -6.21
CA GLN A 68 17.73 -16.32 -5.74
C GLN A 68 18.52 -15.71 -4.56
N GLY A 69 18.13 -14.52 -4.08
CA GLY A 69 18.82 -13.82 -3.00
C GLY A 69 20.13 -13.14 -3.44
N GLN A 70 20.38 -13.03 -4.74
CA GLN A 70 21.58 -12.37 -5.27
C GLN A 70 21.38 -10.86 -5.37
N PRO A 71 22.40 -10.03 -5.09
CA PRO A 71 22.29 -8.57 -5.15
C PRO A 71 21.82 -8.06 -6.52
N VAL A 72 20.93 -7.06 -6.50
CA VAL A 72 20.41 -6.41 -7.71
C VAL A 72 20.81 -4.92 -7.71
N PRO A 73 21.27 -4.36 -8.85
CA PRO A 73 21.62 -2.95 -8.94
C PRO A 73 20.47 -2.02 -8.54
N GLU A 74 20.81 -0.90 -7.91
CA GLU A 74 19.84 0.10 -7.42
C GLU A 74 18.91 0.62 -8.53
N SER A 75 19.42 0.75 -9.77
CA SER A 75 18.70 1.23 -10.94
C SER A 75 17.71 0.23 -11.56
N SER A 76 17.71 -1.02 -11.10
CA SER A 76 16.91 -2.12 -11.68
C SER A 76 15.92 -2.66 -10.68
N ASN A 77 14.75 -3.12 -11.14
CA ASN A 77 13.86 -3.87 -10.26
C ASN A 77 14.39 -5.30 -10.02
N SER A 78 14.08 -5.89 -8.87
CA SER A 78 14.41 -7.30 -8.59
C SER A 78 13.75 -8.27 -9.58
N TYR A 79 12.60 -7.88 -10.11
CA TYR A 79 11.94 -8.55 -11.22
C TYR A 79 11.31 -7.51 -12.15
N GLN A 80 11.52 -7.73 -13.45
CA GLN A 80 10.82 -7.07 -14.55
C GLN A 80 10.60 -8.08 -15.68
N PRO A 81 9.47 -8.06 -16.40
CA PRO A 81 9.26 -8.95 -17.53
C PRO A 81 10.29 -8.66 -18.62
N ARG A 82 11.01 -9.68 -19.09
CA ARG A 82 12.09 -9.50 -20.11
C ARG A 82 11.59 -9.45 -21.55
N THR A 83 10.33 -9.80 -21.81
CA THR A 83 9.77 -9.88 -23.16
C THR A 83 8.76 -8.76 -23.38
N VAL A 84 8.71 -8.21 -24.60
CA VAL A 84 7.71 -7.19 -25.00
C VAL A 84 6.29 -7.67 -24.73
N VAL A 85 6.02 -8.95 -25.00
CA VAL A 85 4.76 -9.62 -24.69
C VAL A 85 4.52 -9.66 -23.17
N GLY A 86 5.51 -10.05 -22.38
CA GLY A 86 5.41 -10.09 -20.91
C GLY A 86 5.23 -8.71 -20.28
N ASP A 87 5.85 -7.67 -20.85
CA ASP A 87 5.72 -6.28 -20.43
C ASP A 87 4.31 -5.76 -20.74
N MET A 88 3.79 -6.06 -21.94
CA MET A 88 2.44 -5.71 -22.37
C MET A 88 1.33 -6.43 -21.58
N PHE A 89 1.52 -7.69 -21.18
CA PHE A 89 0.46 -8.51 -20.55
C PHE A 89 0.55 -8.63 -19.02
N SER A 90 1.74 -8.52 -18.42
CA SER A 90 1.89 -8.64 -16.96
C SER A 90 2.23 -7.32 -16.29
N ASN A 91 3.01 -6.45 -16.93
CA ASN A 91 3.58 -5.21 -16.39
C ASN A 91 4.00 -5.31 -14.90
N LEU A 92 4.36 -6.52 -14.44
CA LEU A 92 4.60 -6.81 -13.04
C LEU A 92 6.05 -6.48 -12.76
N GLN A 93 6.26 -5.49 -11.90
CA GLN A 93 7.59 -5.10 -11.46
C GLN A 93 7.58 -5.04 -9.94
N PHE A 94 8.63 -5.55 -9.32
CA PHE A 94 8.79 -5.51 -7.87
C PHE A 94 10.26 -5.55 -7.47
N ASP A 95 10.51 -5.07 -6.26
CA ASP A 95 11.78 -5.23 -5.56
C ASP A 95 11.62 -6.25 -4.43
N ILE A 96 12.71 -6.95 -4.13
CA ILE A 96 12.87 -7.80 -2.95
C ILE A 96 13.97 -7.17 -2.11
N TRP A 97 13.63 -6.81 -0.88
CA TRP A 97 14.54 -6.25 0.09
C TRP A 97 14.76 -7.25 1.22
N GLU A 98 16.01 -7.55 1.50
CA GLU A 98 16.40 -8.39 2.62
C GLU A 98 17.10 -7.56 3.69
N ASP A 99 16.65 -7.69 4.93
CA ASP A 99 17.39 -7.16 6.09
C ASP A 99 18.65 -8.00 6.29
N SER A 100 19.81 -7.33 6.34
CA SER A 100 21.11 -7.98 6.54
C SER A 100 21.31 -8.45 7.98
N ASN A 101 20.55 -7.89 8.92
CA ASN A 101 20.69 -8.16 10.36
C ASN A 101 19.59 -9.07 10.91
N SER A 102 18.60 -9.45 10.09
CA SER A 102 17.49 -10.29 10.51
C SER A 102 16.97 -11.18 9.38
N LYS A 103 16.00 -12.05 9.71
CA LYS A 103 15.35 -12.94 8.73
C LYS A 103 14.28 -12.23 7.87
N ARG A 104 14.10 -10.92 8.02
CA ARG A 104 13.00 -10.16 7.39
C ARG A 104 13.25 -9.92 5.91
N THR A 105 12.27 -10.25 5.08
CA THR A 105 12.23 -9.94 3.65
C THR A 105 10.99 -9.12 3.32
N VAL A 106 11.12 -8.12 2.45
CA VAL A 106 10.01 -7.32 1.96
C VAL A 106 9.93 -7.36 0.44
N PHE A 107 8.78 -7.77 -0.08
CA PHE A 107 8.44 -7.61 -1.50
C PHE A 107 7.73 -6.28 -1.70
N ALA A 108 8.29 -5.38 -2.50
CA ALA A 108 7.72 -4.08 -2.82
C ALA A 108 7.23 -4.06 -4.27
N PHE A 109 5.92 -4.13 -4.47
CA PHE A 109 5.31 -4.11 -5.79
C PHE A 109 5.18 -2.69 -6.34
N LYS A 110 5.64 -2.50 -7.57
CA LYS A 110 5.46 -1.26 -8.33
C LYS A 110 3.99 -1.13 -8.79
N GLY A 111 3.49 0.10 -8.83
CA GLY A 111 2.21 0.42 -9.47
C GLY A 111 2.39 0.84 -10.93
N THR A 112 1.29 1.18 -11.61
CA THR A 112 1.32 1.70 -12.98
C THR A 112 1.62 3.20 -13.01
N LYS A 113 2.23 3.68 -14.11
CA LYS A 113 2.50 5.12 -14.36
C LYS A 113 1.25 5.86 -14.84
N GLU A 114 0.44 5.22 -15.69
CA GLU A 114 -0.78 5.82 -16.25
C GLU A 114 -1.96 5.52 -15.34
N LYS A 115 -2.13 6.35 -14.31
CA LYS A 115 -2.99 6.05 -13.17
C LYS A 115 -4.45 6.47 -13.32
N VAL A 116 -4.88 6.95 -14.49
CA VAL A 116 -6.28 7.36 -14.72
C VAL A 116 -6.93 6.48 -15.79
N ASP A 117 -6.22 6.21 -16.89
CA ASP A 117 -6.75 5.39 -18.00
C ASP A 117 -6.95 3.91 -17.64
N TRP A 118 -6.11 3.33 -16.78
CA TRP A 118 -6.33 1.96 -16.28
C TRP A 118 -7.57 1.82 -15.38
N LEU A 119 -7.99 2.90 -14.71
CA LEU A 119 -9.14 2.89 -13.80
C LEU A 119 -10.48 3.03 -14.50
N THR A 120 -10.50 3.80 -15.59
CA THR A 120 -11.71 4.06 -16.37
C THR A 120 -11.90 3.03 -17.49
N GLY A 121 -10.82 2.50 -18.07
CA GLY A 121 -10.88 1.52 -19.16
C GLY A 121 -10.82 0.05 -18.75
N ASP A 122 -10.04 -0.30 -17.71
CA ASP A 122 -9.52 -1.67 -17.51
C ASP A 122 -9.99 -2.36 -16.21
N LEU A 123 -10.82 -1.68 -15.40
CA LEU A 123 -11.38 -2.26 -14.18
C LEU A 123 -12.26 -3.49 -14.45
N MET A 124 -12.71 -3.70 -15.70
CA MET A 124 -13.64 -4.77 -16.08
C MET A 124 -13.03 -5.98 -16.81
N VAL A 125 -11.86 -5.91 -17.46
CA VAL A 125 -11.32 -7.01 -18.28
C VAL A 125 -9.78 -7.10 -18.14
N GLY A 126 -9.20 -8.30 -17.97
CA GLY A 126 -7.74 -8.52 -18.19
C GLY A 126 -6.77 -8.57 -16.99
N ILE A 127 -7.05 -7.94 -15.85
CA ILE A 127 -6.06 -7.73 -14.75
C ILE A 127 -5.70 -9.00 -13.91
N SER A 128 -6.12 -10.22 -14.28
CA SER A 128 -5.80 -11.41 -13.47
C SER A 128 -4.33 -11.85 -13.55
N ILE A 129 -3.61 -11.49 -14.61
CA ILE A 129 -2.25 -11.98 -14.88
C ILE A 129 -1.22 -11.40 -13.89
N PRO A 130 -1.14 -10.07 -13.66
CA PRO A 130 -0.20 -9.49 -12.69
C PRO A 130 -0.42 -10.03 -11.27
N TYR A 131 -1.69 -10.24 -10.87
CA TYR A 131 -2.05 -10.76 -9.54
C TYR A 131 -1.66 -12.23 -9.37
N LYS A 132 -1.95 -13.08 -10.36
CA LYS A 132 -1.50 -14.48 -10.36
C LYS A 132 0.02 -14.56 -10.33
N SER A 133 0.68 -13.73 -11.13
CA SER A 133 2.13 -13.68 -11.21
C SER A 133 2.76 -13.21 -9.90
N ALA A 134 2.23 -12.17 -9.24
CA ALA A 134 2.70 -11.71 -7.94
C ALA A 134 2.59 -12.82 -6.86
N LYS A 135 1.44 -13.50 -6.79
CA LYS A 135 1.25 -14.65 -5.89
C LYS A 135 2.22 -15.79 -6.17
N LYS A 136 2.44 -16.10 -7.45
CA LYS A 136 3.39 -17.14 -7.87
C LYS A 136 4.80 -16.82 -7.38
N HIS A 137 5.32 -15.63 -7.68
CA HIS A 137 6.69 -15.25 -7.34
C HIS A 137 6.92 -15.20 -5.82
N VAL A 138 5.98 -14.66 -5.04
CA VAL A 138 6.11 -14.65 -3.57
C VAL A 138 6.08 -16.06 -3.01
N ARG A 139 5.22 -16.95 -3.52
CA ARG A 139 5.18 -18.35 -3.11
C ARG A 139 6.48 -19.09 -3.44
N GLU A 140 7.00 -18.90 -4.64
CA GLU A 140 8.27 -19.52 -5.07
C GLU A 140 9.43 -19.03 -4.21
N TYR A 141 9.48 -17.73 -3.88
CA TYR A 141 10.48 -17.19 -2.98
C TYR A 141 10.40 -17.82 -1.58
N MET A 142 9.21 -17.87 -0.97
CA MET A 142 9.05 -18.48 0.35
C MET A 142 9.40 -19.97 0.37
N ALA A 143 9.16 -20.68 -0.74
CA ALA A 143 9.54 -22.08 -0.88
C ALA A 143 11.07 -22.25 -1.01
N ALA A 144 11.74 -21.34 -1.70
CA ALA A 144 13.20 -21.36 -1.88
C ALA A 144 13.95 -20.84 -0.64
N HIS A 145 13.34 -19.96 0.15
CA HIS A 145 13.93 -19.30 1.32
C HIS A 145 13.07 -19.50 2.57
N PRO A 146 12.92 -20.75 3.05
CA PRO A 146 11.95 -21.10 4.09
C PRO A 146 12.27 -20.51 5.47
N ASP A 147 13.49 -20.03 5.69
CA ASP A 147 13.92 -19.39 6.92
C ASP A 147 13.60 -17.88 6.96
N ARG A 148 13.16 -17.29 5.85
CA ARG A 148 12.88 -15.86 5.73
C ARG A 148 11.44 -15.51 6.11
N LEU A 149 11.26 -14.41 6.81
CA LEU A 149 9.96 -13.85 7.20
C LEU A 149 9.53 -12.81 6.16
N VAL A 150 8.58 -13.17 5.30
CA VAL A 150 8.15 -12.33 4.17
C VAL A 150 7.00 -11.40 4.56
N THR A 151 7.17 -10.12 4.26
CA THR A 151 6.12 -9.09 4.25
C THR A 151 5.98 -8.53 2.84
N VAL A 152 4.79 -8.07 2.46
CA VAL A 152 4.53 -7.46 1.15
C VAL A 152 4.09 -6.01 1.28
N THR A 153 4.52 -5.17 0.35
CA THR A 153 4.16 -3.75 0.32
C THR A 153 4.00 -3.26 -1.11
N GLY A 154 3.42 -2.08 -1.26
CA GLY A 154 3.30 -1.42 -2.56
C GLY A 154 2.39 -0.20 -2.53
N HIS A 155 2.51 0.60 -3.58
CA HIS A 155 1.73 1.82 -3.76
C HIS A 155 0.75 1.69 -4.94
N SER A 156 -0.44 2.30 -4.86
CA SER A 156 -1.44 2.28 -5.94
C SER A 156 -1.81 0.85 -6.35
N LEU A 157 -1.64 0.46 -7.63
CA LEU A 157 -1.83 -0.92 -8.08
C LEU A 157 -0.93 -1.91 -7.33
N GLY A 158 0.32 -1.53 -7.05
CA GLY A 158 1.26 -2.35 -6.30
C GLY A 158 0.77 -2.68 -4.88
N GLY A 159 0.08 -1.74 -4.23
CA GLY A 159 -0.57 -2.01 -2.94
C GLY A 159 -1.72 -3.03 -3.07
N GLY A 160 -2.44 -3.00 -4.20
CA GLY A 160 -3.52 -3.96 -4.48
C GLY A 160 -2.97 -5.36 -4.71
N LEU A 161 -1.83 -5.47 -5.41
CA LEU A 161 -1.07 -6.71 -5.56
C LEU A 161 -0.60 -7.24 -4.20
N ALA A 162 0.01 -6.37 -3.37
CA ALA A 162 0.48 -6.72 -2.03
C ALA A 162 -0.66 -7.28 -1.16
N LEU A 163 -1.79 -6.57 -1.06
CA LEU A 163 -2.94 -7.04 -0.30
C LEU A 163 -3.49 -8.36 -0.86
N SER A 164 -3.52 -8.53 -2.18
CA SER A 164 -3.96 -9.78 -2.79
C SER A 164 -3.04 -10.96 -2.42
N VAL A 165 -1.72 -10.77 -2.51
CA VAL A 165 -0.75 -11.79 -2.08
C VAL A 165 -0.96 -12.13 -0.61
N SER A 166 -1.12 -11.12 0.25
CA SER A 166 -1.38 -11.33 1.67
C SER A 166 -2.65 -12.16 1.94
N PHE A 167 -3.76 -11.90 1.24
CA PHE A 167 -5.00 -12.67 1.39
C PHE A 167 -4.85 -14.15 0.96
N TRP A 168 -4.00 -14.41 -0.02
CA TRP A 168 -3.82 -15.75 -0.61
C TRP A 168 -2.74 -16.58 0.06
N GLU A 169 -1.64 -15.95 0.44
CA GLU A 169 -0.47 -16.64 0.99
C GLU A 169 -0.40 -16.55 2.52
N GLY A 170 -1.07 -15.58 3.14
CA GLY A 170 -1.06 -15.40 4.61
C GLY A 170 0.18 -14.66 5.12
N VAL A 171 0.78 -13.82 4.29
CA VAL A 171 1.90 -12.94 4.65
C VAL A 171 1.42 -11.56 5.07
N ASP A 172 2.16 -10.88 5.94
CA ASP A 172 1.82 -9.53 6.39
C ASP A 172 1.90 -8.52 5.25
N ALA A 173 1.05 -7.48 5.29
CA ALA A 173 1.03 -6.42 4.28
C ALA A 173 0.88 -5.00 4.84
N VAL A 174 1.63 -4.07 4.23
CA VAL A 174 1.43 -2.62 4.40
C VAL A 174 1.26 -2.01 3.02
N ALA A 175 0.09 -1.42 2.73
CA ALA A 175 -0.24 -0.91 1.40
C ALA A 175 -0.53 0.59 1.44
N PHE A 176 -0.04 1.32 0.43
CA PHE A 176 -0.04 2.79 0.43
C PHE A 176 -0.87 3.35 -0.73
N ASN A 177 -1.83 4.24 -0.46
CA ASN A 177 -2.75 4.79 -1.46
C ASN A 177 -3.26 3.69 -2.42
N THR A 178 -3.62 2.55 -1.86
CA THR A 178 -3.79 1.33 -2.65
C THR A 178 -5.05 1.37 -3.52
N SER A 179 -4.97 0.69 -4.68
CA SER A 179 -6.15 0.38 -5.49
C SER A 179 -7.22 -0.36 -4.67
N PRO A 180 -8.52 -0.08 -4.88
CA PRO A 180 -9.61 -0.85 -4.26
C PRO A 180 -9.63 -2.33 -4.66
N ARG A 181 -8.95 -2.69 -5.76
CA ARG A 181 -8.95 -4.06 -6.28
C ARG A 181 -7.94 -4.91 -5.52
N VAL A 182 -8.41 -5.52 -4.44
CA VAL A 182 -7.64 -6.47 -3.61
C VAL A 182 -7.72 -7.92 -4.09
N PHE A 183 -8.45 -8.20 -5.20
CA PHE A 183 -8.65 -9.56 -5.73
C PHE A 183 -8.69 -9.67 -7.27
N ASP A 184 -8.31 -10.85 -7.74
CA ASP A 184 -8.32 -11.31 -9.13
C ASP A 184 -9.29 -12.49 -9.41
N GLY A 185 -10.18 -12.87 -8.49
CA GLY A 185 -11.03 -14.05 -8.74
C GLY A 185 -12.17 -14.33 -7.76
N ALA A 186 -13.00 -15.31 -8.14
CA ALA A 186 -14.23 -15.74 -7.46
C ALA A 186 -14.01 -16.52 -6.15
N ARG A 187 -12.75 -16.89 -5.81
CA ARG A 187 -12.44 -17.60 -4.57
C ARG A 187 -12.18 -16.61 -3.44
N ASN A 188 -13.01 -16.67 -2.40
CA ASN A 188 -13.00 -15.78 -1.25
C ASN A 188 -11.87 -16.08 -0.26
N GLN A 189 -10.62 -16.21 -0.74
CA GLN A 189 -9.46 -16.53 0.10
C GLN A 189 -9.22 -15.42 1.13
N ASN A 190 -8.94 -15.84 2.37
CA ASN A 190 -8.73 -14.93 3.50
C ASN A 190 -7.85 -15.59 4.57
N LYS A 191 -6.62 -15.94 4.22
CA LYS A 191 -5.65 -16.43 5.21
C LYS A 191 -5.41 -15.36 6.28
N ALA A 192 -5.20 -15.78 7.53
CA ALA A 192 -4.86 -14.86 8.61
C ALA A 192 -3.50 -14.21 8.36
N ALA A 193 -3.42 -12.89 8.48
CA ALA A 193 -2.20 -12.09 8.42
C ALA A 193 -2.50 -10.66 8.92
N ARG A 194 -1.46 -9.92 9.31
CA ARG A 194 -1.59 -8.48 9.60
C ARG A 194 -1.68 -7.71 8.28
N ARG A 195 -2.64 -6.78 8.18
CA ARG A 195 -2.79 -5.89 7.02
C ARG A 195 -3.06 -4.48 7.49
N LEU A 196 -2.32 -3.53 6.93
CA LEU A 196 -2.49 -2.09 7.17
C LEU A 196 -2.55 -1.37 5.82
N ALA A 197 -3.56 -0.52 5.64
CA ALA A 197 -3.69 0.35 4.49
C ALA A 197 -3.53 1.80 4.94
N VAL A 198 -2.52 2.49 4.41
CA VAL A 198 -2.20 3.88 4.73
C VAL A 198 -2.58 4.76 3.55
N PHE A 199 -3.41 5.75 3.79
CA PHE A 199 -3.98 6.63 2.77
C PHE A 199 -3.65 8.08 3.04
N GLN A 200 -3.28 8.81 2.00
CA GLN A 200 -3.30 10.27 2.01
C GLN A 200 -4.73 10.75 1.79
N GLU A 201 -5.17 11.69 2.62
CA GLU A 201 -6.45 12.36 2.47
C GLU A 201 -6.53 13.06 1.10
N ASN A 202 -7.69 12.95 0.44
CA ASN A 202 -7.93 13.49 -0.88
C ASN A 202 -7.04 12.90 -1.99
N ASP A 203 -6.46 11.70 -1.77
CA ASP A 203 -5.92 10.86 -2.85
C ASP A 203 -6.99 10.59 -3.93
N ILE A 204 -6.59 10.64 -5.20
CA ILE A 204 -7.47 10.42 -6.35
C ILE A 204 -8.22 9.08 -6.28
N LEU A 205 -7.58 8.05 -5.72
CA LEU A 205 -8.19 6.73 -5.59
C LEU A 205 -9.18 6.63 -4.41
N GLN A 206 -9.23 7.61 -3.50
CA GLN A 206 -10.17 7.63 -2.39
C GLN A 206 -11.62 7.64 -2.91
N LYS A 207 -11.89 8.43 -3.96
CA LYS A 207 -13.20 8.43 -4.63
C LYS A 207 -13.53 7.04 -5.16
N VAL A 208 -12.60 6.41 -5.88
CA VAL A 208 -12.78 5.08 -6.48
C VAL A 208 -13.06 4.02 -5.39
N ARG A 209 -12.33 4.06 -4.28
CA ARG A 209 -12.53 3.15 -3.14
C ARG A 209 -13.92 3.28 -2.53
N ARG A 210 -14.51 4.49 -2.49
CA ARG A 210 -15.91 4.70 -2.05
C ARG A 210 -16.93 4.05 -2.99
N TRP A 211 -16.67 4.07 -4.29
CA TRP A 211 -17.57 3.46 -5.30
C TRP A 211 -17.35 1.94 -5.49
N TYR A 212 -16.25 1.38 -4.98
CA TYR A 212 -15.93 -0.05 -5.08
C TYR A 212 -16.01 -0.75 -3.70
N PRO A 213 -17.22 -1.09 -3.22
CA PRO A 213 -17.46 -1.46 -1.81
C PRO A 213 -16.73 -2.73 -1.36
N LYS A 214 -16.27 -3.59 -2.29
CA LYS A 214 -15.54 -4.82 -1.96
C LYS A 214 -14.25 -4.59 -1.16
N PHE A 215 -13.60 -3.42 -1.31
CA PHE A 215 -12.41 -3.11 -0.53
C PHE A 215 -12.72 -3.02 0.99
N LEU A 216 -13.74 -2.24 1.34
CA LEU A 216 -14.15 -1.99 2.73
C LEU A 216 -14.79 -3.21 3.39
N THR A 217 -15.35 -4.14 2.60
CA THR A 217 -15.80 -5.44 3.15
C THR A 217 -14.65 -6.33 3.66
N LYS A 218 -13.40 -6.03 3.29
CA LYS A 218 -12.25 -6.91 3.49
C LYS A 218 -11.17 -6.30 4.36
N ILE A 219 -10.91 -5.01 4.20
CA ILE A 219 -10.03 -4.25 5.07
C ILE A 219 -10.91 -3.53 6.09
N LYS A 220 -10.82 -3.95 7.36
CA LYS A 220 -11.64 -3.39 8.44
C LYS A 220 -11.17 -1.96 8.77
N PRO A 221 -12.04 -1.09 9.31
CA PRO A 221 -11.67 0.29 9.67
C PRO A 221 -10.41 0.40 10.54
N GLY A 222 -10.22 -0.51 11.52
CA GLY A 222 -9.03 -0.53 12.37
C GLY A 222 -7.70 -0.85 11.67
N GLN A 223 -7.77 -1.31 10.41
CA GLN A 223 -6.65 -1.61 9.51
C GLN A 223 -6.41 -0.48 8.50
N ILE A 224 -7.13 0.63 8.61
CA ILE A 224 -7.00 1.78 7.73
C ILE A 224 -6.44 2.94 8.54
N VAL A 225 -5.41 3.59 8.00
CA VAL A 225 -4.79 4.80 8.54
C VAL A 225 -4.91 5.90 7.49
N GLU A 226 -5.33 7.08 7.91
CA GLU A 226 -5.38 8.27 7.05
C GLU A 226 -4.33 9.30 7.50
N THR A 227 -3.65 9.89 6.52
CA THR A 227 -2.62 10.92 6.67
C THR A 227 -3.10 12.21 6.02
N ARG A 228 -2.67 13.37 6.53
CA ARG A 228 -3.07 14.70 6.04
C ARG A 228 -1.86 15.57 5.70
N PHE A 229 -0.88 14.97 5.01
CA PHE A 229 0.31 15.72 4.61
C PHE A 229 -0.02 16.80 3.57
N ASP A 230 0.63 17.94 3.67
CA ASP A 230 0.58 19.00 2.65
C ASP A 230 1.66 18.73 1.59
N TYR A 231 1.23 18.56 0.34
CA TYR A 231 2.13 18.36 -0.81
C TYR A 231 2.33 19.63 -1.63
N ALA A 232 2.03 20.82 -1.07
CA ALA A 232 2.23 22.12 -1.73
C ALA A 232 1.59 22.18 -3.13
N ARG A 233 0.32 21.74 -3.23
CA ARG A 233 -0.46 21.64 -4.49
C ARG A 233 0.07 20.65 -5.53
N ARG A 234 1.04 19.79 -5.18
CA ARG A 234 1.46 18.65 -6.01
C ARG A 234 0.40 17.53 -5.96
N ASN A 235 0.55 16.55 -6.84
CA ASN A 235 -0.35 15.40 -6.92
C ASN A 235 -0.35 14.58 -5.60
N THR A 236 -1.53 14.39 -5.00
CA THR A 236 -1.77 13.64 -3.76
C THR A 236 -1.49 12.13 -3.86
N HIS A 237 -1.26 11.63 -5.07
CA HIS A 237 -1.02 10.21 -5.36
C HIS A 237 0.44 9.89 -5.74
N ARG A 238 1.38 10.54 -5.04
CA ARG A 238 2.84 10.35 -5.17
C ARG A 238 3.36 9.48 -4.01
N SER A 239 3.92 8.31 -4.34
CA SER A 239 4.48 7.37 -3.36
C SER A 239 5.64 7.97 -2.55
N ASP A 240 6.46 8.76 -3.21
CA ASP A 240 7.65 9.42 -2.68
C ASP A 240 7.27 10.51 -1.69
N LEU A 241 6.30 11.36 -2.01
CA LEU A 241 5.82 12.41 -1.09
C LEU A 241 5.14 11.82 0.15
N LEU A 242 4.38 10.72 -0.02
CA LEU A 242 3.83 9.99 1.13
C LEU A 242 4.93 9.38 2.00
N ALA A 243 5.97 8.81 1.38
CA ALA A 243 7.12 8.27 2.09
C ALA A 243 7.92 9.37 2.82
N GLU A 244 8.12 10.53 2.20
CA GLU A 244 8.74 11.71 2.83
C GLU A 244 7.97 12.14 4.08
N GLY A 245 6.64 12.30 4.00
CA GLY A 245 5.83 12.70 5.16
C GLY A 245 5.88 11.68 6.30
N LEU A 246 5.82 10.39 5.99
CA LEU A 246 5.94 9.32 6.99
C LEU A 246 7.33 9.29 7.61
N LEU A 247 8.39 9.46 6.81
CA LEU A 247 9.77 9.55 7.27
C LEU A 247 9.98 10.78 8.16
N ALA A 248 9.43 11.94 7.78
CA ALA A 248 9.49 13.17 8.55
C ALA A 248 8.83 13.03 9.93
N CYS A 249 7.79 12.20 10.06
CA CYS A 249 7.12 11.92 11.33
C CYS A 249 7.79 10.85 12.18
N SER A 250 8.76 10.11 11.63
CA SER A 250 9.43 9.04 12.34
C SER A 250 10.37 9.59 13.43
N THR A 251 10.36 8.95 14.59
CA THR A 251 11.33 9.13 15.66
C THR A 251 12.29 7.96 15.83
N ASP A 252 12.15 6.91 15.02
CA ASP A 252 13.13 5.83 15.00
C ASP A 252 14.53 6.40 14.70
N PRO A 253 15.56 6.10 15.50
CA PRO A 253 16.88 6.70 15.33
C PRO A 253 17.48 6.47 13.94
N GLY A 254 17.35 5.27 13.37
CA GLY A 254 17.88 4.95 12.05
C GLY A 254 17.13 5.71 10.95
N LEU A 255 15.81 5.79 11.05
CA LEU A 255 15.00 6.59 10.12
C LEU A 255 15.28 8.10 10.24
N ARG A 256 15.54 8.62 11.45
CA ARG A 256 15.92 10.03 11.63
C ARG A 256 17.27 10.35 11.03
N GLU A 257 18.24 9.46 11.14
CA GLU A 257 19.53 9.61 10.49
C GLU A 257 19.36 9.62 8.97
N LEU A 258 18.60 8.66 8.42
CA LEU A 258 18.29 8.62 7.00
C LEU A 258 17.61 9.92 6.52
N ALA A 259 16.67 10.45 7.30
CA ALA A 259 15.94 11.67 6.98
C ALA A 259 16.85 12.91 6.83
N ALA A 260 17.99 12.95 7.50
CA ALA A 260 18.94 14.06 7.38
C ALA A 260 19.60 14.13 6.00
N ASP A 261 19.65 13.02 5.28
CA ASP A 261 20.33 12.87 3.99
C ASP A 261 19.36 12.77 2.80
N VAL A 262 18.05 12.79 3.06
CA VAL A 262 17.02 12.88 2.03
C VAL A 262 16.46 14.30 2.03
N GLN A 263 16.37 14.93 0.87
CA GLN A 263 15.72 16.23 0.74
C GLN A 263 14.20 16.08 0.91
N LEU A 264 13.73 16.22 2.14
CA LEU A 264 12.29 16.17 2.44
C LEU A 264 11.61 17.46 1.98
N THR A 265 10.58 17.30 1.16
CA THR A 265 9.70 18.40 0.73
C THR A 265 8.33 18.36 1.41
N VAL A 266 8.06 17.29 2.15
CA VAL A 266 6.85 17.09 2.94
C VAL A 266 7.21 17.11 4.43
N SER A 267 6.62 18.03 5.17
CA SER A 267 6.79 18.12 6.63
C SER A 267 5.94 17.09 7.36
N CYS A 268 6.37 16.73 8.57
CA CYS A 268 5.53 15.92 9.44
C CYS A 268 4.23 16.65 9.81
N TYR A 269 3.12 15.92 9.75
CA TYR A 269 1.82 16.36 10.21
C TYR A 269 1.18 15.23 11.03
N LEU A 270 1.17 15.39 12.35
CA LEU A 270 0.45 14.55 13.30
C LEU A 270 -0.54 15.46 14.02
N GLU A 271 -1.81 15.09 14.02
CA GLU A 271 -2.85 15.77 14.81
C GLU A 271 -2.75 15.42 16.30
#